data_AF-A0A1Y4WIH9-F1
#
_entry.id   AF-A0A1Y4WIH9-F1
#
_cell.length_a   1.000
_cell.length_b   1.000
_cell.length_c   1.000
_cell.angle_alpha   90.00
_cell.angle_beta   90.00
_cell.angle_gamma   90.00
#
_symmetry.space_group_name_H-M   'P 1'
#
loop_
_entity.id
_entity.type
_entity.pdbx_description
1 polymer ?
#
loop_
_entity_poly.entity_id
_entity_poly.type
_entity_poly.pdbx_seq_one_letter_code
_entity_poly.pdbx_strand_id
1 'polypeptide(L)'
;METPQLLELLAAGPVIAAVKDEEGLAQALESDVSVLFLLYGDILTIRDTAERVREAGKRVFVHLDLIDGLAAREISADFIARSTSADGVISTKAALTRRARELGLVAIQRIFLLDSMALKNVERHFSHESADLVEVLPGLMPKIIRRLCDTTGRPIIAGGLITDKEDVTGALGAGAVAVSSTNPAVWRM
;
A
#
# COMPACT_ATOMS: atom_id res chain seq x y z
N MET A 1 -7.70 10.68 -6.04
CA MET A 1 -6.56 10.62 -6.97
C MET A 1 -6.77 9.43 -7.89
N GLU A 2 -6.37 9.49 -9.16
CA GLU A 2 -6.47 8.35 -10.08
C GLU A 2 -5.20 7.48 -10.09
N THR A 3 -5.32 6.21 -10.49
CA THR A 3 -4.20 5.26 -10.56
C THR A 3 -3.00 5.75 -11.38
N PRO A 4 -3.17 6.38 -12.57
CA PRO A 4 -2.03 6.91 -13.33
C PRO A 4 -1.24 7.98 -12.58
N GLN A 5 -1.92 8.87 -11.85
CA GLN A 5 -1.29 9.92 -11.04
C GLN A 5 -0.47 9.31 -9.89
N LEU A 6 -0.95 8.23 -9.27
CA LEU A 6 -0.18 7.50 -8.29
C LEU A 6 1.10 6.90 -8.91
N LEU A 7 0.99 6.28 -10.09
CA LEU A 7 2.15 5.67 -10.75
C LEU A 7 3.21 6.71 -11.15
N GLU A 8 2.80 7.91 -11.56
CA GLU A 8 3.73 9.04 -11.80
C GLU A 8 4.46 9.46 -10.52
N LEU A 9 3.75 9.57 -9.39
CA LEU A 9 4.37 9.87 -8.10
C LEU A 9 5.38 8.78 -7.68
N LEU A 10 5.01 7.52 -7.84
CA LEU A 10 5.87 6.38 -7.50
C LEU A 10 7.08 6.26 -8.45
N ALA A 11 6.95 6.68 -9.71
CA ALA A 11 8.07 6.75 -10.64
C ALA A 11 9.07 7.86 -10.26
N ALA A 12 8.60 8.97 -9.69
CA ALA A 12 9.46 10.05 -9.20
C ALA A 12 10.11 9.72 -7.85
N GLY A 13 9.39 9.03 -6.96
CA GLY A 13 9.85 8.62 -5.64
C GLY A 13 9.33 7.22 -5.29
N PRO A 14 10.13 6.16 -5.54
CA PRO A 14 9.66 4.78 -5.46
C PRO A 14 9.59 4.22 -4.04
N VAL A 15 9.79 5.04 -3.01
CA VAL A 15 9.71 4.63 -1.60
C VAL A 15 8.41 5.14 -0.99
N ILE A 16 7.67 4.21 -0.39
CA ILE A 16 6.44 4.46 0.36
C ILE A 16 6.74 4.30 1.86
N ALA A 17 6.41 5.31 2.65
CA ALA A 17 6.53 5.22 4.10
C ALA A 17 5.36 4.45 4.69
N ALA A 18 5.61 3.25 5.20
CA ALA A 18 4.63 2.46 5.92
C ALA A 18 4.72 2.77 7.41
N VAL A 19 3.79 3.58 7.91
CA VAL A 19 3.80 4.06 9.30
C VAL A 19 2.90 3.18 10.16
N LYS A 20 3.40 2.79 11.33
CA LYS A 20 2.74 1.85 12.25
C LYS A 20 2.44 2.45 13.63
N ASP A 21 2.85 3.68 13.85
CA ASP A 21 2.70 4.43 15.11
C ASP A 21 2.83 5.94 14.84
N GLU A 22 2.53 6.75 15.86
CA GLU A 22 2.58 8.22 15.81
C GLU A 22 4.01 8.75 15.60
N GLU A 23 5.01 8.06 16.15
CA GLU A 23 6.42 8.42 15.96
C GLU A 23 6.84 8.25 14.49
N GLY A 24 6.46 7.14 13.87
CA GLY A 24 6.68 6.88 12.45
C GLY A 24 5.92 7.87 11.57
N LEU A 25 4.71 8.27 11.96
CA LEU A 25 3.97 9.32 11.25
C LEU A 25 4.73 10.65 11.28
N ALA A 26 5.17 11.11 12.45
CA ALA A 26 5.92 12.37 12.57
C ALA A 26 7.16 12.37 11.66
N GLN A 27 7.95 11.29 11.69
CA GLN A 27 9.13 11.14 10.83
C GLN A 27 8.78 11.10 9.34
N ALA A 28 7.69 10.44 8.95
CA ALA A 28 7.27 10.35 7.56
C ALA A 28 6.77 11.70 7.02
N LEU A 29 6.09 12.50 7.85
CA LEU A 29 5.64 13.85 7.49
C LEU A 29 6.82 14.79 7.20
N GLU A 30 7.93 14.64 7.92
CA GLU A 30 9.16 15.42 7.72
C GLU A 30 10.05 14.90 6.58
N SER A 31 9.82 13.68 6.09
CA SER A 31 10.62 13.07 5.01
C SER A 31 10.17 13.53 3.62
N ASP A 32 10.98 13.25 2.59
CA ASP A 32 10.67 13.62 1.19
C ASP A 32 9.70 12.63 0.50
N VAL A 33 9.25 11.59 1.20
CA VAL A 33 8.31 10.61 0.61
C VAL A 33 6.98 11.28 0.24
N SER A 34 6.45 10.91 -0.92
CA SER A 34 5.19 11.46 -1.44
C SER A 34 3.96 10.66 -1.03
N VAL A 35 4.14 9.39 -0.64
CA VAL A 35 3.04 8.44 -0.36
C VAL A 35 3.27 7.77 0.99
N LEU A 36 2.23 7.75 1.83
CA LEU A 36 2.21 7.11 3.14
C LEU A 36 1.16 6.01 3.19
N PHE A 37 1.54 4.88 3.77
CA PHE A 37 0.64 3.79 4.16
C PHE A 37 0.42 3.85 5.67
N LEU A 38 -0.80 4.16 6.10
CA LEU A 38 -1.21 4.09 7.49
C LEU A 38 -1.53 2.65 7.85
N LEU A 39 -0.68 2.03 8.66
CA LEU A 39 -0.81 0.66 9.16
C LEU A 39 -1.29 0.59 10.61
N TYR A 40 -1.87 1.69 11.12
CA TYR A 40 -2.37 1.81 12.47
C TYR A 40 -3.49 2.86 12.55
N GLY A 41 -4.14 2.92 13.71
CA GLY A 41 -5.17 3.89 14.04
C GLY A 41 -6.47 3.20 14.44
N ASP A 42 -7.46 4.01 14.78
CA ASP A 42 -8.80 3.57 15.14
C ASP A 42 -9.85 4.46 14.46
N ILE A 43 -11.11 4.07 14.55
CA ILE A 43 -12.24 4.80 14.00
C ILE A 43 -12.35 6.26 14.49
N LEU A 44 -11.82 6.59 15.68
CA LEU A 44 -11.90 7.93 16.25
C LEU A 44 -10.82 8.86 15.69
N THR A 45 -9.63 8.31 15.43
CA THR A 45 -8.41 9.08 15.08
C THR A 45 -8.09 9.07 13.59
N ILE A 46 -8.54 8.06 12.84
CA ILE A 46 -8.09 7.85 11.45
C ILE A 46 -8.39 9.03 10.51
N ARG A 47 -9.49 9.75 10.72
CA ARG A 47 -9.82 10.94 9.93
C ARG A 47 -8.74 12.00 10.13
N ASP A 48 -8.49 12.37 11.37
CA ASP A 48 -7.58 13.46 11.73
C ASP A 48 -6.14 13.10 11.32
N THR A 49 -5.74 11.82 11.47
CA THR A 49 -4.45 11.32 10.98
C THR A 49 -4.33 11.43 9.46
N ALA A 50 -5.36 11.04 8.70
CA ALA A 50 -5.35 11.15 7.25
C ALA A 50 -5.37 12.62 6.77
N GLU A 51 -6.00 13.52 7.52
CA GLU A 51 -6.00 14.95 7.24
C GLU A 51 -4.60 15.56 7.41
N ARG A 52 -3.89 15.23 8.51
CA ARG A 52 -2.51 15.67 8.75
C ARG A 52 -1.56 15.29 7.61
N VAL A 53 -1.69 14.06 7.08
CA VAL A 53 -0.87 13.61 5.93
C VAL A 53 -1.16 14.43 4.68
N ARG A 54 -2.44 14.69 4.41
CA ARG A 54 -2.85 15.48 3.24
C ARG A 54 -2.45 16.95 3.36
N GLU A 55 -2.54 17.54 4.55
CA GLU A 55 -2.10 18.91 4.84
C GLU A 55 -0.59 19.09 4.64
N ALA A 56 0.21 18.04 4.90
CA ALA A 56 1.62 18.00 4.57
C ALA A 56 1.91 17.83 3.06
N GLY A 57 0.87 17.85 2.21
CA GLY A 57 0.98 17.70 0.76
C GLY A 57 1.27 16.28 0.29
N LYS A 58 1.08 15.27 1.15
CA LYS A 58 1.40 13.86 0.87
C LYS A 58 0.13 13.06 0.60
N ARG A 59 0.27 11.94 -0.10
CA ARG A 59 -0.83 11.01 -0.40
C ARG A 59 -0.97 9.98 0.70
N VAL A 60 -2.21 9.66 1.08
CA VAL A 60 -2.50 8.79 2.22
C VAL A 60 -3.34 7.58 1.84
N PHE A 61 -2.83 6.41 2.19
CA PHE A 61 -3.51 5.13 2.02
C PHE A 61 -3.76 4.48 3.37
N VAL A 62 -5.01 4.09 3.62
CA VAL A 62 -5.43 3.51 4.90
C VAL A 62 -5.51 1.99 4.79
N HIS A 63 -4.81 1.27 5.67
CA HIS A 63 -4.95 -0.17 5.74
C HIS A 63 -6.19 -0.60 6.51
N LEU A 64 -7.26 -0.96 5.81
CA LEU A 64 -8.58 -1.24 6.40
C LEU A 64 -8.56 -2.36 7.44
N ASP A 65 -7.70 -3.38 7.26
CA ASP A 65 -7.65 -4.50 8.19
C ASP A 65 -6.93 -4.18 9.52
N LEU A 66 -6.28 -3.01 9.63
CA LEU A 66 -5.46 -2.63 10.79
C LEU A 66 -6.05 -1.44 11.57
N ILE A 67 -7.22 -0.93 11.17
CA ILE A 67 -7.92 0.12 11.90
C ILE A 67 -8.81 -0.51 12.96
N ASP A 68 -8.54 -0.18 14.23
CA ASP A 68 -9.35 -0.67 15.33
C ASP A 68 -10.79 -0.10 15.27
N GLY A 69 -11.76 -0.96 15.58
CA GLY A 69 -13.18 -0.68 15.43
C GLY A 69 -13.76 -0.89 14.02
N LEU A 70 -12.94 -1.11 12.98
CA LEU A 70 -13.45 -1.48 11.65
C LEU A 70 -13.65 -3.00 11.52
N ALA A 71 -14.82 -3.38 11.04
CA ALA A 71 -15.09 -4.77 10.67
C ALA A 71 -14.53 -5.09 9.27
N ALA A 72 -14.29 -6.37 9.00
CA ALA A 72 -13.96 -6.86 7.67
C ALA A 72 -15.18 -6.90 6.72
N ARG A 73 -15.82 -5.75 6.50
CA ARG A 73 -17.03 -5.60 5.68
C ARG A 73 -16.87 -4.43 4.71
N GLU A 74 -17.58 -4.49 3.60
CA GLU A 74 -17.56 -3.46 2.55
C GLU A 74 -17.89 -2.06 3.09
N ILE A 75 -18.78 -1.96 4.09
CA ILE A 75 -19.10 -0.69 4.77
C ILE A 75 -17.89 0.02 5.38
N SER A 76 -16.82 -0.70 5.73
CA SER A 76 -15.59 -0.10 6.23
C SER A 76 -14.87 0.70 5.15
N ALA A 77 -14.97 0.29 3.88
CA ALA A 77 -14.48 1.07 2.75
C ALA A 77 -15.35 2.32 2.52
N ASP A 78 -16.69 2.21 2.63
CA ASP A 78 -17.59 3.37 2.59
C ASP A 78 -17.27 4.39 3.69
N PHE A 79 -16.99 3.92 4.91
CA PHE A 79 -16.62 4.79 6.01
C PHE A 79 -15.35 5.60 5.68
N ILE A 80 -14.29 4.93 5.22
CA ILE A 80 -13.03 5.61 4.86
C ILE A 80 -13.23 6.58 3.69
N ALA A 81 -13.96 6.17 2.66
CA ALA A 81 -14.20 7.01 1.48
C ALA A 81 -15.00 8.28 1.79
N ARG A 82 -15.95 8.21 2.73
CA ARG A 82 -16.87 9.32 3.05
C ARG A 82 -16.40 10.18 4.21
N SER A 83 -15.64 9.61 5.13
CA SER A 83 -15.37 10.24 6.44
C SER A 83 -13.91 10.68 6.58
N THR A 84 -13.05 10.35 5.63
CA THR A 84 -11.61 10.62 5.72
C THR A 84 -11.06 11.26 4.45
N SER A 85 -9.80 11.61 4.58
CA SER A 85 -8.95 12.27 3.62
C SER A 85 -8.20 11.30 2.68
N ALA A 86 -8.43 10.00 2.82
CA ALA A 86 -7.71 8.95 2.12
C ALA A 86 -7.79 9.05 0.59
N ASP A 87 -6.64 8.98 -0.08
CA ASP A 87 -6.57 8.85 -1.53
C ASP A 87 -6.81 7.41 -1.99
N GLY A 88 -6.60 6.45 -1.08
CA GLY A 88 -6.75 5.03 -1.36
C GLY A 88 -6.77 4.17 -0.10
N VAL A 89 -6.91 2.86 -0.32
CA VAL A 89 -6.95 1.87 0.76
C VAL A 89 -6.08 0.67 0.46
N ILE A 90 -5.70 -0.02 1.52
CA ILE A 90 -5.01 -1.31 1.47
C ILE A 90 -5.85 -2.34 2.23
N SER A 91 -6.04 -3.53 1.66
CA SER A 91 -6.60 -4.66 2.39
C SER A 91 -6.11 -5.97 1.78
N THR A 92 -6.07 -7.01 2.61
CA THR A 92 -5.88 -8.40 2.20
C THR A 92 -7.14 -9.01 1.57
N LYS A 93 -8.30 -8.35 1.73
CA LYS A 93 -9.61 -8.87 1.34
C LYS A 93 -10.09 -8.23 0.05
N ALA A 94 -10.21 -9.04 -1.00
CA ALA A 94 -10.63 -8.59 -2.35
C ALA A 94 -12.00 -7.87 -2.36
N ALA A 95 -12.93 -8.25 -1.49
CA ALA A 95 -14.23 -7.58 -1.39
C ALA A 95 -14.11 -6.11 -0.94
N LEU A 96 -13.23 -5.84 0.03
CA LEU A 96 -13.02 -4.48 0.55
C LEU A 96 -12.30 -3.61 -0.48
N THR A 97 -11.27 -4.14 -1.13
CA THR A 97 -10.56 -3.41 -2.18
C THR A 97 -11.47 -3.13 -3.37
N ARG A 98 -12.27 -4.10 -3.81
CA ARG A 98 -13.27 -3.90 -4.88
C ARG A 98 -14.26 -2.80 -4.51
N ARG A 99 -14.81 -2.82 -3.29
CA ARG A 99 -15.74 -1.78 -2.83
C ARG A 99 -15.10 -0.40 -2.84
N ALA A 100 -13.84 -0.28 -2.41
CA ALA A 100 -13.14 0.99 -2.43
C ALA A 100 -12.97 1.55 -3.86
N ARG A 101 -12.72 0.69 -4.86
CA ARG A 101 -12.66 1.12 -6.27
C ARG A 101 -13.99 1.66 -6.77
N GLU A 102 -15.10 0.99 -6.43
CA GLU A 102 -16.45 1.46 -6.78
C GLU A 102 -16.75 2.86 -6.19
N LEU A 103 -16.10 3.20 -5.08
CA LEU A 103 -16.19 4.50 -4.41
C LEU A 103 -15.19 5.54 -4.94
N GLY A 104 -14.37 5.19 -5.95
CA GLY A 104 -13.38 6.09 -6.56
C GLY A 104 -12.07 6.21 -5.80
N LEU A 105 -11.81 5.35 -4.81
CA LEU A 105 -10.52 5.25 -4.13
C LEU A 105 -9.56 4.34 -4.91
N VAL A 106 -8.27 4.64 -4.87
CA VAL A 106 -7.26 3.71 -5.38
C VAL A 106 -7.17 2.52 -4.41
N ALA A 107 -7.36 1.31 -4.92
CA ALA A 107 -7.35 0.12 -4.08
C ALA A 107 -6.08 -0.72 -4.29
N ILE A 108 -5.41 -1.03 -3.18
CA ILE A 108 -4.21 -1.87 -3.15
C ILE A 108 -4.55 -3.16 -2.44
N GLN A 109 -4.43 -4.30 -3.13
CA GLN A 109 -4.62 -5.59 -2.50
C GLN A 109 -3.29 -6.13 -1.96
N ARG A 110 -3.20 -6.28 -0.65
CA ARG A 110 -2.03 -6.85 0.02
C ARG A 110 -2.09 -8.37 -0.02
N ILE A 111 -0.99 -9.00 -0.39
CA ILE A 111 -0.86 -10.45 -0.46
C ILE A 111 0.39 -10.91 0.28
N PHE A 112 0.20 -11.86 1.20
CA PHE A 112 1.28 -12.54 1.89
C PHE A 112 1.65 -13.81 1.12
N LEU A 113 2.89 -13.85 0.64
CA LEU A 113 3.48 -15.02 -0.01
C LEU A 113 4.24 -15.85 1.02
N LEU A 114 3.49 -16.69 1.73
CA LEU A 114 4.03 -17.58 2.75
C LEU A 114 4.53 -18.90 2.15
N ASP A 115 3.92 -19.33 1.04
CA ASP A 115 4.21 -20.60 0.40
C ASP A 115 3.89 -20.58 -1.11
N SER A 116 4.14 -21.73 -1.76
CA SER A 116 3.88 -21.90 -3.18
C SER A 116 2.38 -21.95 -3.54
N MET A 117 1.50 -22.24 -2.59
CA MET A 117 0.05 -22.24 -2.82
C MET A 117 -0.45 -20.80 -2.92
N ALA A 118 0.00 -19.92 -2.00
CA ALA A 118 -0.27 -18.50 -2.06
C ALA A 118 0.15 -17.91 -3.40
N LEU A 119 1.38 -18.20 -3.86
CA LEU A 119 1.88 -17.73 -5.15
C LEU A 119 0.99 -18.18 -6.32
N LYS A 120 0.65 -19.47 -6.40
CA LYS A 120 -0.24 -20.00 -7.45
C LYS A 120 -1.63 -19.39 -7.42
N ASN A 121 -2.14 -19.07 -6.23
CA ASN A 121 -3.45 -18.45 -6.09
C ASN A 121 -3.46 -17.04 -6.66
N VAL A 122 -2.41 -16.24 -6.41
CA VAL A 122 -2.26 -14.92 -7.03
C VAL A 122 -2.20 -15.04 -8.55
N GLU A 123 -1.35 -15.91 -9.07
CA GLU A 123 -1.17 -16.07 -10.52
C GLU A 123 -2.44 -16.49 -11.27
N ARG A 124 -3.34 -17.24 -10.61
CA ARG A 124 -4.53 -17.81 -11.26
C ARG A 124 -5.82 -17.06 -10.97
N HIS A 125 -5.94 -16.46 -9.79
CA HIS A 125 -7.20 -15.95 -9.28
C HIS A 125 -7.15 -14.47 -8.90
N PHE A 126 -6.04 -13.78 -9.17
CA PHE A 126 -6.01 -12.33 -8.98
C PHE A 126 -7.01 -11.67 -9.94
N SER A 127 -8.08 -11.11 -9.37
CA SER A 127 -9.08 -10.41 -10.16
C SER A 127 -8.59 -9.00 -10.43
N HIS A 128 -8.41 -8.66 -11.71
CA HIS A 128 -8.14 -7.27 -12.10
C HIS A 128 -9.28 -6.34 -11.66
N GLU A 129 -10.47 -6.83 -11.37
CA GLU A 129 -11.56 -5.99 -10.88
C GLU A 129 -11.43 -5.66 -9.39
N SER A 130 -10.67 -6.44 -8.61
CA SER A 130 -10.60 -6.24 -7.15
C SER A 130 -9.61 -5.17 -6.71
N ALA A 131 -8.57 -4.85 -7.46
CA ALA A 131 -7.57 -3.86 -7.05
C ALA A 131 -6.91 -3.14 -8.24
N ASP A 132 -6.39 -1.96 -7.99
CA ASP A 132 -5.61 -1.18 -8.96
C ASP A 132 -4.13 -1.60 -8.96
N LEU A 133 -3.58 -1.84 -7.77
CA LEU A 133 -2.22 -2.31 -7.53
C LEU A 133 -2.22 -3.51 -6.56
N VAL A 134 -1.11 -4.23 -6.54
CA VAL A 134 -0.88 -5.34 -5.60
C VAL A 134 0.33 -5.03 -4.73
N GLU A 135 0.19 -5.17 -3.41
CA GLU A 135 1.32 -5.13 -2.48
C GLU A 135 1.71 -6.56 -2.09
N VAL A 136 2.96 -6.94 -2.31
CA VAL A 136 3.45 -8.30 -2.07
C VAL A 136 4.44 -8.30 -0.90
N LEU A 137 4.17 -9.13 0.10
CA LEU A 137 5.03 -9.34 1.26
C LEU A 137 5.50 -10.81 1.33
N PRO A 138 6.79 -11.10 1.62
CA PRO A 138 7.89 -10.16 1.81
C PRO A 138 8.49 -9.61 0.50
N GLY A 139 9.15 -8.45 0.58
CA GLY A 139 9.75 -7.75 -0.56
C GLY A 139 11.13 -8.25 -0.95
N LEU A 140 11.76 -9.07 -0.09
CA LEU A 140 13.08 -9.68 -0.30
C LEU A 140 13.03 -10.90 -1.23
N MET A 141 12.21 -10.87 -2.28
CA MET A 141 12.05 -11.98 -3.22
C MET A 141 12.04 -11.51 -4.69
N PRO A 142 13.15 -10.94 -5.22
CA PRO A 142 13.20 -10.37 -6.57
C PRO A 142 12.73 -11.33 -7.68
N LYS A 143 13.07 -12.62 -7.57
CA LYS A 143 12.66 -13.64 -8.56
C LYS A 143 11.14 -13.85 -8.58
N ILE A 144 10.50 -13.81 -7.42
CA ILE A 144 9.05 -13.98 -7.29
C ILE A 144 8.32 -12.71 -7.70
N ILE A 145 8.84 -11.54 -7.33
CA ILE A 145 8.32 -10.24 -7.77
C ILE A 145 8.30 -10.16 -9.29
N ARG A 146 9.43 -10.47 -9.96
CA ARG A 146 9.51 -10.46 -11.42
C ARG A 146 8.46 -11.36 -12.07
N ARG A 147 8.36 -12.59 -11.57
CA ARG A 147 7.34 -13.55 -12.03
C ARG A 147 5.91 -13.03 -11.85
N LEU A 148 5.62 -12.33 -10.75
CA LEU A 148 4.31 -11.73 -10.52
C LEU A 148 4.04 -10.53 -11.43
N CYS A 149 5.04 -9.68 -11.68
CA CYS A 149 4.91 -8.60 -12.67
C CYS A 149 4.56 -9.16 -14.06
N ASP A 150 5.21 -10.26 -14.46
CA ASP A 150 4.99 -10.90 -15.77
C ASP A 150 3.61 -11.57 -15.89
N THR A 151 3.03 -12.05 -14.79
CA THR A 151 1.81 -12.90 -14.80
C THR A 151 0.54 -12.15 -14.40
N THR A 152 0.63 -11.19 -13.47
CA THR A 152 -0.56 -10.53 -12.91
C THR A 152 -1.05 -9.35 -13.74
N GLY A 153 -0.23 -8.80 -14.64
CA GLY A 153 -0.59 -7.62 -15.44
C GLY A 153 -0.97 -6.38 -14.63
N ARG A 154 -0.59 -6.33 -13.35
CA ARG A 154 -0.88 -5.24 -12.41
C ARG A 154 0.42 -4.69 -11.82
N PRO A 155 0.50 -3.38 -11.54
CA PRO A 155 1.66 -2.81 -10.86
C PRO A 155 1.85 -3.44 -9.47
N ILE A 156 3.08 -3.88 -9.19
CA ILE A 156 3.46 -4.53 -7.93
C ILE A 156 4.22 -3.55 -7.05
N ILE A 157 3.80 -3.43 -5.79
CA ILE A 157 4.54 -2.78 -4.71
C ILE A 157 5.18 -3.90 -3.88
N ALA A 158 6.50 -3.85 -3.70
CA ALA A 158 7.21 -4.80 -2.84
C ALA A 158 7.24 -4.26 -1.40
N GLY A 159 6.81 -5.05 -0.42
CA GLY A 159 6.74 -4.60 0.96
C GLY A 159 7.31 -5.60 1.95
N GLY A 160 7.76 -5.12 3.11
CA GLY A 160 8.16 -5.97 4.23
C GLY A 160 9.58 -6.53 4.13
N LEU A 161 10.27 -6.50 5.27
CA LEU A 161 11.69 -6.88 5.44
C LEU A 161 12.70 -6.04 4.64
N ILE A 162 12.28 -4.95 4.00
CA ILE A 162 13.15 -4.01 3.29
C ILE A 162 13.88 -3.14 4.32
N THR A 163 15.20 -3.28 4.40
CA THR A 163 16.02 -2.62 5.41
C THR A 163 17.10 -1.72 4.84
N ASP A 164 17.56 -1.97 3.62
CA ASP A 164 18.64 -1.21 3.01
C ASP A 164 18.40 -0.89 1.52
N LYS A 165 19.39 -0.23 0.91
CA LYS A 165 19.35 0.20 -0.50
C LYS A 165 19.44 -0.98 -1.47
N GLU A 166 20.13 -2.06 -1.11
CA GLU A 166 20.23 -3.25 -1.95
C GLU A 166 18.85 -3.91 -2.07
N ASP A 167 18.12 -4.00 -0.97
CA ASP A 167 16.73 -4.50 -0.95
C ASP A 167 15.83 -3.68 -1.89
N VAL A 168 15.90 -2.35 -1.78
CA VAL A 168 15.11 -1.42 -2.60
C VAL A 168 15.43 -1.60 -4.09
N THR A 169 16.72 -1.52 -4.44
CA THR A 169 17.18 -1.65 -5.82
C THR A 169 16.89 -3.04 -6.41
N GLY A 170 16.98 -4.10 -5.60
CA GLY A 170 16.65 -5.46 -6.00
C GLY A 170 15.16 -5.64 -6.32
N ALA A 171 14.27 -5.08 -5.50
CA ALA A 171 12.83 -5.11 -5.73
C ALA A 171 12.43 -4.29 -6.98
N LEU A 172 12.95 -3.07 -7.12
CA LEU A 172 12.67 -2.22 -8.29
C LEU A 172 13.25 -2.83 -9.58
N GLY A 173 14.47 -3.37 -9.54
CA GLY A 173 15.09 -4.07 -10.66
C GLY A 173 14.40 -5.39 -11.02
N ALA A 174 13.55 -5.93 -10.14
CA ALA A 174 12.68 -7.06 -10.46
C ALA A 174 11.41 -6.64 -11.22
N GLY A 175 11.07 -5.34 -11.25
CA GLY A 175 9.88 -4.80 -11.90
C GLY A 175 8.81 -4.28 -10.94
N ALA A 176 9.09 -4.19 -9.63
CA ALA A 176 8.18 -3.49 -8.72
C ALA A 176 8.14 -1.98 -9.08
N VAL A 177 6.97 -1.37 -9.00
CA VAL A 177 6.80 0.07 -9.25
C VAL A 177 7.17 0.92 -8.03
N ALA A 178 7.16 0.32 -6.84
CA ALA A 178 7.53 0.97 -5.60
C ALA A 178 7.87 -0.06 -4.52
N VAL A 179 8.45 0.43 -3.43
CA VAL A 179 8.80 -0.35 -2.25
C VAL A 179 8.18 0.30 -1.01
N SER A 180 7.44 -0.48 -0.21
CA SER A 180 6.93 -0.05 1.10
C SER A 180 7.83 -0.57 2.21
N SER A 181 8.23 0.30 3.13
CA SER A 181 9.02 -0.07 4.30
C SER A 181 8.54 0.64 5.56
N THR A 182 8.67 -0.03 6.71
CA THR A 182 8.46 0.57 8.03
C THR A 182 9.74 1.14 8.63
N ASN A 183 10.86 1.07 7.90
CA ASN A 183 12.17 1.55 8.35
C ASN A 183 12.40 3.01 7.91
N PRO A 184 12.49 3.98 8.84
CA PRO A 184 12.74 5.38 8.51
C PRO A 184 14.05 5.64 7.75
N ALA A 185 15.06 4.76 7.90
CA ALA A 185 16.30 4.88 7.14
C ALA A 185 16.06 4.69 5.63
N VAL A 186 15.09 3.86 5.24
CA VAL A 186 14.71 3.63 3.84
C VAL A 186 13.96 4.83 3.27
N TRP A 187 13.17 5.55 4.08
CA TRP A 187 12.41 6.73 3.65
C TRP A 187 13.28 7.93 3.29
N ARG A 188 14.54 7.94 3.75
CA ARG A 188 15.52 9.02 3.54
C ARG A 188 16.56 8.68 2.44
N MET A 189 16.34 7.62 1.66
CA MET A 189 17.22 7.20 0.56
C MET A 189 16.85 7.84 -0.75
#